data_AF-A0A1H9HE49-F1
#
_entry.id   AF-A0A1H9HE49-F1
#
_cell.length_a   1.000
_cell.length_b   1.000
_cell.length_c   1.000
_cell.angle_alpha   90.00
_cell.angle_beta   90.00
_cell.angle_gamma   90.00
#
_symmetry.space_group_name_H-M   'P 1'
#
loop_
_entity.id
_entity.type
_entity.pdbx_description
1 polymer ?
#
loop_
_entity_poly.entity_id
_entity_poly.type
_entity_poly.pdbx_seq_one_letter_code
_entity_poly.pdbx_strand_id
1 'polypeptide(L)'
;MIAKFLLPVAALAMLTLAACSDPQTPAEAAPAAAPAAAAVPAVPAAAAPAAAAATPADASAMTPEQAMQAIQAQAASMTPEQKAEAIAQARKAAEDMAKAQNMTPEQVKQAADMAEQATKQMLGVQ
;
A
#
# COMPACT_ATOMS: atom_id res chain seq x y z
N MET A 1 -38.66 -6.73 19.94
CA MET A 1 -38.48 -7.74 18.87
C MET A 1 -37.37 -7.29 17.92
N ILE A 2 -36.09 -7.59 18.18
CA ILE A 2 -34.96 -7.09 17.36
C ILE A 2 -33.96 -8.19 16.93
N ALA A 3 -33.99 -9.38 17.54
CA ALA A 3 -33.04 -10.48 17.31
C ALA A 3 -33.28 -11.31 16.03
N LYS A 4 -33.62 -10.68 14.89
CA LYS A 4 -34.01 -11.40 13.65
C LYS A 4 -33.30 -10.96 12.36
N PHE A 5 -32.42 -9.95 12.41
CA PHE A 5 -31.68 -9.44 11.24
C PHE A 5 -30.16 -9.64 11.30
N LEU A 6 -29.62 -10.23 12.37
CA LEU A 6 -28.17 -10.46 12.54
C LEU A 6 -27.64 -11.75 11.86
N LEU A 7 -28.54 -12.63 11.40
CA LEU A 7 -28.16 -13.96 10.91
C LEU A 7 -27.59 -14.05 9.47
N PRO A 8 -27.93 -13.19 8.48
CA PRO A 8 -27.49 -13.39 7.10
C PRO A 8 -26.05 -12.92 6.83
N VAL A 9 -25.50 -11.99 7.62
CA VAL A 9 -24.18 -11.38 7.37
C VAL A 9 -23.04 -12.38 7.60
N ALA A 10 -23.19 -13.31 8.56
CA ALA A 10 -22.16 -14.30 8.87
C ALA A 10 -21.95 -15.35 7.75
N ALA A 11 -22.94 -15.61 6.91
CA ALA A 11 -22.87 -16.63 5.86
C ALA A 11 -21.98 -16.19 4.67
N LEU A 12 -21.88 -14.89 4.41
CA LEU A 12 -21.13 -14.34 3.27
C LEU A 12 -19.61 -14.43 3.43
N ALA A 13 -19.10 -14.46 4.67
CA ALA A 13 -17.67 -14.53 4.96
C ALA A 13 -17.03 -15.90 4.66
N MET A 14 -17.83 -16.97 4.55
CA MET A 14 -17.32 -18.34 4.32
C MET A 14 -17.17 -18.69 2.83
N LEU A 15 -17.84 -17.97 1.92
CA LEU A 15 -17.78 -18.28 0.48
C LEU A 15 -16.53 -17.74 -0.21
N THR A 16 -15.96 -16.63 0.26
CA THR A 16 -14.80 -15.98 -0.38
C THR A 16 -13.48 -16.71 -0.12
N LEU A 17 -13.39 -17.51 0.95
CA LEU A 17 -12.18 -18.26 1.28
C LEU A 17 -12.03 -19.54 0.42
N ALA A 18 -13.14 -20.12 -0.04
CA ALA A 18 -13.13 -21.33 -0.88
C ALA A 18 -12.72 -21.05 -2.34
N ALA A 19 -12.79 -19.79 -2.81
CA ALA A 19 -12.42 -19.40 -4.17
C ALA A 19 -10.91 -19.19 -4.40
N CYS A 20 -10.09 -19.28 -3.34
CA CYS A 20 -8.63 -19.16 -3.40
C CYS A 20 -7.91 -20.50 -3.15
N SER A 21 -8.57 -21.64 -3.39
CA SER A 21 -7.98 -22.98 -3.22
C SER A 21 -8.42 -23.93 -4.32
N ASP A 22 -8.01 -23.62 -5.55
CA ASP A 22 -8.10 -24.53 -6.70
C ASP A 22 -6.68 -24.86 -7.22
N PRO A 23 -6.24 -26.13 -7.12
CA PRO A 23 -5.07 -26.62 -7.81
C PRO A 23 -5.47 -27.69 -8.85
N GLN A 24 -6.10 -27.31 -9.96
CA GLN A 24 -6.41 -28.25 -11.04
C GLN A 24 -5.47 -28.14 -12.26
N THR A 25 -4.73 -29.21 -12.52
CA THR A 25 -3.92 -29.49 -13.73
C THR A 25 -3.88 -31.01 -13.87
N PRO A 26 -4.42 -31.59 -14.97
CA PRO A 26 -3.60 -31.96 -16.16
C PRO A 26 -4.36 -31.79 -17.51
N ALA A 27 -3.81 -32.02 -18.71
CA ALA A 27 -2.47 -31.93 -19.34
C ALA A 27 -2.62 -32.26 -20.87
N GLU A 28 -1.53 -32.24 -21.65
CA GLU A 28 -1.41 -32.83 -23.03
C GLU A 28 -2.06 -32.01 -24.19
N ALA A 29 -1.50 -31.77 -25.40
CA ALA A 29 -0.15 -31.91 -26.02
C ALA A 29 -0.11 -31.12 -27.38
N ALA A 30 1.01 -30.76 -28.02
CA ALA A 30 2.40 -30.65 -27.58
C ALA A 30 3.21 -29.49 -28.26
N PRO A 31 3.96 -29.58 -29.40
CA PRO A 31 5.17 -28.75 -29.54
C PRO A 31 5.28 -27.83 -30.77
N ALA A 32 5.92 -26.67 -30.57
CA ALA A 32 6.57 -25.89 -31.62
C ALA A 32 7.97 -25.41 -31.16
N ALA A 33 9.01 -26.01 -31.73
CA ALA A 33 10.38 -25.48 -31.77
C ALA A 33 10.44 -24.30 -32.78
N ALA A 34 11.34 -23.31 -32.75
CA ALA A 34 12.42 -22.93 -31.82
C ALA A 34 12.74 -21.42 -32.09
N PRO A 35 14.00 -20.95 -32.08
CA PRO A 35 14.73 -20.44 -30.92
C PRO A 35 14.91 -18.91 -30.95
N ALA A 36 15.19 -18.30 -29.79
CA ALA A 36 16.18 -17.22 -29.65
C ALA A 36 16.37 -16.86 -28.16
N ALA A 37 17.45 -17.34 -27.55
CA ALA A 37 17.92 -16.79 -26.29
C ALA A 37 18.59 -15.43 -26.56
N ALA A 38 17.81 -14.36 -26.54
CA ALA A 38 18.36 -13.02 -26.36
C ALA A 38 18.70 -12.85 -24.88
N ALA A 39 19.93 -13.21 -24.51
CA ALA A 39 20.48 -12.89 -23.21
C ALA A 39 20.63 -11.36 -23.10
N VAL A 40 19.57 -10.69 -22.64
CA VAL A 40 19.65 -9.29 -22.25
C VAL A 40 20.69 -9.22 -21.13
N PRO A 41 21.76 -8.41 -21.25
CA PRO A 41 22.78 -8.36 -20.23
C PRO A 41 22.13 -8.00 -18.90
N ALA A 42 22.46 -8.75 -17.85
CA ALA A 42 22.00 -8.46 -16.51
C ALA A 42 22.40 -7.03 -16.17
N VAL A 43 21.41 -6.13 -16.13
CA VAL A 43 21.56 -4.83 -15.46
C VAL A 43 22.09 -5.17 -14.07
N PRO A 44 23.23 -4.60 -13.63
CA PRO A 44 23.70 -4.84 -12.28
C PRO A 44 22.54 -4.53 -11.35
N ALA A 45 22.07 -5.54 -10.62
CA ALA A 45 21.08 -5.33 -9.57
C ALA A 45 21.69 -4.28 -8.65
N ALA A 46 21.14 -3.06 -8.68
CA ALA A 46 21.61 -1.97 -7.84
C ALA A 46 21.67 -2.54 -6.43
N ALA A 47 22.87 -2.54 -5.84
CA ALA A 47 23.12 -3.24 -4.60
C ALA A 47 22.07 -2.77 -3.59
N ALA A 48 21.09 -3.63 -3.31
CA ALA A 48 20.12 -3.35 -2.27
C ALA A 48 20.97 -3.07 -1.03
N PRO A 49 20.90 -1.87 -0.43
CA PRO A 49 21.63 -1.63 0.79
C PRO A 49 21.17 -2.74 1.72
N ALA A 50 22.13 -3.53 2.21
CA ALA A 50 21.83 -4.64 3.07
C ALA A 50 21.04 -4.06 4.24
N ALA A 51 19.73 -4.29 4.23
CA ALA A 51 18.86 -4.02 5.34
C ALA A 51 19.30 -5.02 6.41
N ALA A 52 20.36 -4.65 7.13
CA ALA A 52 20.58 -5.11 8.47
C ALA A 52 19.22 -4.96 9.13
N ALA A 53 18.62 -6.10 9.47
CA ALA A 53 17.37 -6.13 10.16
C ALA A 53 17.64 -5.51 11.52
N ALA A 54 17.49 -4.19 11.59
CA ALA A 54 17.25 -3.46 12.81
C ALA A 54 15.86 -3.90 13.28
N THR A 55 15.81 -5.13 13.82
CA THR A 55 14.87 -5.51 14.86
C THR A 55 14.83 -4.31 15.80
N PRO A 56 13.67 -3.66 16.03
CA PRO A 56 13.60 -2.54 16.93
C PRO A 56 13.99 -3.04 18.33
N ALA A 57 15.25 -2.81 18.67
CA ALA A 57 15.79 -3.12 19.97
C ALA A 57 15.05 -2.24 20.96
N ASP A 58 14.40 -2.89 21.93
CA ASP A 58 13.62 -2.23 22.96
C ASP A 58 12.44 -1.38 22.43
N ALA A 59 11.45 -2.06 21.85
CA ALA A 59 10.08 -1.56 21.85
C ALA A 59 9.46 -1.60 23.27
N SER A 60 10.18 -1.05 24.26
CA SER A 60 9.60 -0.59 25.52
C SER A 60 8.41 0.29 25.18
N ALA A 61 7.21 -0.15 25.56
CA ALA A 61 5.97 0.33 24.98
C ALA A 61 5.79 1.85 25.16
N MET A 62 6.10 2.61 24.10
CA MET A 62 5.76 4.03 24.04
C MET A 62 4.26 4.16 24.28
N THR A 63 3.87 5.06 25.18
CA THR A 63 2.44 5.35 25.36
C THR A 63 1.90 5.99 24.07
N PRO A 64 0.58 5.89 23.79
CA PRO A 64 -0.01 6.56 22.64
C PRO A 64 0.30 8.07 22.60
N GLU A 65 0.40 8.74 23.76
CA GLU A 65 0.81 10.15 23.82
C GLU A 65 2.27 10.37 23.39
N GLN A 66 3.20 9.49 23.81
CA GLN A 66 4.60 9.58 23.38
C GLN A 66 4.77 9.33 21.89
N ALA A 67 4.04 8.36 21.33
CA ALA A 67 4.03 8.14 19.88
C ALA A 67 3.52 9.37 19.12
N MET A 68 2.43 9.99 19.58
CA MET A 68 1.89 11.22 18.99
C MET A 68 2.84 12.42 19.14
N GLN A 69 3.53 12.57 20.27
CA GLN A 69 4.56 13.60 20.44
C GLN A 69 5.77 13.37 19.52
N ALA A 70 6.22 12.12 19.35
CA ALA A 70 7.31 11.79 18.43
C ALA A 70 6.94 12.12 16.98
N ILE A 71 5.71 11.80 16.55
CA ILE A 71 5.19 12.15 15.21
C ILE A 71 5.13 13.68 15.04
N GLN A 72 4.64 14.42 16.03
CA GLN A 72 4.62 15.89 15.98
C GLN A 72 6.03 16.49 15.94
N ALA A 73 6.97 15.97 16.73
CA ALA A 73 8.36 16.43 16.73
C ALA A 73 9.05 16.14 15.38
N GLN A 74 8.81 14.97 14.80
CA GLN A 74 9.27 14.62 13.45
C GLN A 74 8.69 15.58 12.41
N ALA A 75 7.36 15.80 12.41
CA ALA A 75 6.69 16.74 11.51
C ALA A 75 7.14 18.20 11.72
N ALA A 76 7.54 18.60 12.92
CA ALA A 76 8.13 19.90 13.21
C ALA A 76 9.58 20.03 12.70
N SER A 77 10.34 18.92 12.69
CA SER A 77 11.73 18.87 12.21
C SER A 77 11.88 18.81 10.68
N MET A 78 10.81 18.45 9.95
CA MET A 78 10.82 18.42 8.48
C MET A 78 10.96 19.81 7.88
N THR A 79 11.86 19.96 6.90
CA THR A 79 12.02 21.22 6.15
C THR A 79 10.80 21.50 5.26
N PRO A 80 10.56 22.76 4.83
CA PRO A 80 9.47 23.09 3.92
C PRO A 80 9.45 22.25 2.64
N GLU A 81 10.64 21.96 2.08
CA GLU A 81 10.82 21.12 0.90
C GLU A 81 10.39 19.68 1.17
N GLN A 82 10.81 19.10 2.30
CA GLN A 82 10.41 17.75 2.71
C GLN A 82 8.90 17.64 2.96
N LYS A 83 8.27 18.69 3.51
CA LYS A 83 6.81 18.74 3.67
C LYS A 83 6.08 18.82 2.33
N ALA A 84 6.57 19.66 1.40
CA ALA A 84 6.02 19.75 0.05
C ALA A 84 6.17 18.43 -0.72
N GLU A 85 7.31 17.76 -0.58
CA GLU A 85 7.55 16.44 -1.18
C GLU A 85 6.63 15.37 -0.58
N ALA A 86 6.48 15.31 0.74
CA ALA A 86 5.55 14.38 1.39
C ALA A 86 4.09 14.58 0.94
N ILE A 87 3.65 15.83 0.77
CA ILE A 87 2.33 16.16 0.21
C ILE A 87 2.20 15.66 -1.23
N ALA A 88 3.21 15.90 -2.08
CA ALA A 88 3.21 15.46 -3.47
C ALA A 88 3.24 13.92 -3.60
N GLN A 89 4.02 13.23 -2.76
CA GLN A 89 4.05 11.78 -2.69
C GLN A 89 2.71 11.20 -2.22
N ALA A 90 2.08 11.77 -1.19
CA ALA A 90 0.78 11.33 -0.69
C ALA A 90 -0.32 11.52 -1.74
N ARG A 91 -0.34 12.68 -2.42
CA ARG A 91 -1.23 12.95 -3.57
C ARG A 91 -1.06 11.89 -4.66
N LYS A 92 0.19 11.66 -5.09
CA LYS A 92 0.51 10.68 -6.14
C LYS A 92 0.13 9.26 -5.76
N ALA A 93 0.41 8.83 -4.52
CA ALA A 93 0.04 7.51 -4.03
C ALA A 93 -1.49 7.31 -4.04
N ALA A 94 -2.26 8.32 -3.63
CA ALA A 94 -3.71 8.28 -3.71
C ALA A 94 -4.24 8.23 -5.15
N GLU A 95 -3.65 9.01 -6.07
CA GLU A 95 -3.99 8.92 -7.49
C GLU A 95 -3.72 7.53 -8.07
N ASP A 96 -2.56 6.95 -7.79
CA ASP A 96 -2.13 5.69 -8.37
C ASP A 96 -2.94 4.51 -7.77
N MET A 97 -3.30 4.57 -6.49
CA MET A 97 -4.24 3.63 -5.85
C MET A 97 -5.68 3.75 -6.36
N ALA A 98 -6.15 4.96 -6.69
CA ALA A 98 -7.48 5.17 -7.27
C ALA A 98 -7.53 4.69 -8.74
N LYS A 99 -6.47 4.93 -9.53
CA LYS A 99 -6.31 4.41 -10.90
C LYS A 99 -6.27 2.87 -10.88
N ALA A 100 -5.56 2.25 -9.95
CA ALA A 100 -5.53 0.79 -9.78
C ALA A 100 -6.90 0.18 -9.47
N GLN A 101 -7.81 0.94 -8.85
CA GLN A 101 -9.20 0.57 -8.61
C GLN A 101 -10.15 0.90 -9.79
N ASN A 102 -9.62 1.35 -10.93
CA ASN A 102 -10.37 1.77 -12.11
C ASN A 102 -11.41 2.89 -11.82
N MET A 103 -11.10 3.77 -10.87
CA MET A 103 -11.92 4.95 -10.60
C MET A 103 -11.92 5.93 -11.77
N THR A 104 -12.98 6.75 -11.88
CA THR A 104 -13.05 7.79 -12.93
C THR A 104 -12.01 8.89 -12.68
N PRO A 105 -11.59 9.66 -13.70
CA PRO A 105 -10.60 10.74 -13.54
C PRO A 105 -10.95 11.73 -12.43
N GLU A 106 -12.24 12.07 -12.27
CA GLU A 106 -12.69 12.99 -11.22
C GLU A 106 -12.66 12.36 -9.82
N GLN A 107 -12.94 11.06 -9.69
CA GLN A 107 -12.78 10.32 -8.44
C GLN A 107 -11.30 10.18 -8.04
N VAL A 108 -10.43 9.90 -9.02
CA VAL A 108 -8.96 9.89 -8.84
C VAL A 108 -8.48 11.24 -8.35
N LYS A 109 -8.92 12.34 -8.99
CA LYS A 109 -8.60 13.70 -8.58
C LYS A 109 -9.11 14.02 -7.17
N GLN A 110 -10.36 13.65 -6.84
CA GLN A 110 -10.93 13.86 -5.52
C GLN A 110 -10.16 13.11 -4.43
N ALA A 111 -9.79 11.84 -4.67
CA ALA A 111 -8.96 11.06 -3.76
C ALA A 111 -7.58 11.70 -3.52
N ALA A 112 -6.96 12.20 -4.60
CA ALA A 112 -5.69 12.92 -4.55
C ALA A 112 -5.76 14.22 -3.73
N ASP A 113 -6.78 15.04 -4.01
CA ASP A 113 -7.01 16.33 -3.35
C ASP A 113 -7.34 16.11 -1.85
N MET A 114 -8.07 15.04 -1.48
CA MET A 114 -8.27 14.64 -0.08
C MET A 114 -6.98 14.17 0.62
N ALA A 115 -6.16 13.35 -0.05
CA ALA A 115 -4.90 12.87 0.52
C ALA A 115 -3.91 14.02 0.74
N GLU A 116 -3.85 14.98 -0.20
CA GLU A 116 -3.11 16.23 -0.06
C GLU A 116 -3.59 17.03 1.15
N GLN A 117 -4.90 17.23 1.32
CA GLN A 117 -5.46 17.98 2.46
C GLN A 117 -5.21 17.28 3.80
N ALA A 118 -5.37 15.95 3.87
CA ALA A 118 -5.08 15.18 5.08
C ALA A 118 -3.59 15.28 5.45
N THR A 119 -2.69 15.17 4.47
CA THR A 119 -1.24 15.29 4.68
C THR A 119 -0.85 16.70 5.12
N LYS A 120 -1.45 17.74 4.53
CA LYS A 120 -1.30 19.14 4.96
C LYS A 120 -1.70 19.33 6.43
N GLN A 121 -2.86 18.82 6.84
CA GLN A 121 -3.32 18.86 8.24
C GLN A 121 -2.36 18.13 9.18
N MET A 122 -1.89 16.93 8.82
CA MET A 122 -0.93 16.16 9.63
C MET A 122 0.44 16.84 9.77
N LEU A 123 0.91 17.55 8.72
CA LEU A 123 2.20 18.26 8.72
C LEU A 123 2.12 19.69 9.29
N GLY A 124 0.93 20.15 9.69
CA GLY A 124 0.68 21.51 10.18
C GLY A 124 0.81 22.60 9.10
N VAL A 125 0.62 22.24 7.82
CA VAL A 125 0.70 23.16 6.68
C VAL A 125 -0.72 23.58 6.30
N GLN A 126 -0.99 24.89 6.28
CA GLN A 126 -2.29 25.48 5.93
C GLN A 126 -2.17 26.26 4.62
#